data_AF-A0AAD4M5G9-F1
#
_entry.id   AF-A0AAD4M5G9-F1
#
_cell.length_a   1.000
_cell.length_b   1.000
_cell.length_c   1.000
_cell.angle_alpha   90.00
_cell.angle_beta   90.00
_cell.angle_gamma   90.00
#
_symmetry.space_group_name_H-M   'P 1'
#
loop_
_entity.id
_entity.type
_entity.pdbx_description
1 polymer ?
#
loop_
_entity_poly.entity_id
_entity_poly.type
_entity_poly.pdbx_seq_one_letter_code
_entity_poly.pdbx_strand_id
1 'polypeptide(L)'
;MKPSEELAQKEGKDESFDLYDLRVEVVCPPGARILCGASLGDYFTLQGEMLYLPPGQGFSIYSIGAILPLLAAKQRMTTPADWMSTDAEVACPDPNCPSRLRIIRTGLRRFRHSETTVVPMTTQGTGTS
;
A
#
# COMPACT_ATOMS: atom_id res chain seq x y z
N MET A 1 48.83 1.29 27.94
CA MET A 1 48.45 1.05 26.53
C MET A 1 47.19 0.20 26.48
N LYS A 2 46.02 0.80 26.22
CA LYS A 2 45.01 0.22 25.30
C LYS A 2 45.43 0.60 23.86
N PRO A 3 44.78 0.24 22.73
CA PRO A 3 43.50 -0.48 22.55
C PRO A 3 43.43 -1.44 21.33
N SER A 4 42.43 -2.32 21.33
CA SER A 4 41.63 -2.75 20.16
C SER A 4 40.64 -3.79 20.72
N GLU A 5 39.44 -3.47 21.20
CA GLU A 5 38.39 -2.71 20.49
C GLU A 5 38.32 -3.09 19.00
N GLU A 6 38.28 -4.39 18.74
CA GLU A 6 37.76 -4.89 17.48
C GLU A 6 36.26 -5.11 17.67
N LEU A 7 35.51 -4.20 17.06
CA LEU A 7 34.06 -4.11 17.02
C LEU A 7 33.49 -5.43 16.51
N ALA A 8 33.06 -6.30 17.42
CA ALA A 8 32.07 -7.32 17.08
C ALA A 8 30.79 -6.56 16.74
N GLN A 9 30.61 -6.30 15.44
CA GLN A 9 29.35 -5.90 14.84
C GLN A 9 28.30 -6.87 15.39
N LYS A 10 27.51 -6.41 16.36
CA LYS A 10 26.34 -7.15 16.82
C LYS A 10 25.46 -7.25 15.58
N GLU A 11 25.39 -8.43 14.96
CA GLU A 11 24.43 -8.72 13.88
C GLU A 11 23.02 -8.55 14.46
N GLY A 12 22.58 -7.29 14.54
CA GLY A 12 21.22 -6.94 14.83
C GLY A 12 20.41 -7.49 13.67
N LYS A 13 19.46 -8.38 13.99
CA LYS A 13 18.47 -8.87 13.04
C LYS A 13 17.95 -7.67 12.23
N ASP A 14 17.93 -7.76 10.91
CA ASP A 14 17.34 -6.71 10.08
C ASP A 14 15.85 -6.61 10.44
N GLU A 15 15.50 -5.58 11.21
CA GLU A 15 14.13 -5.30 11.65
C GLU A 15 13.38 -4.45 10.63
N SER A 16 13.87 -4.40 9.39
CA SER A 16 13.21 -3.68 8.31
C SER A 16 12.21 -4.55 7.55
N PHE A 17 11.21 -3.89 6.98
CA PHE A 17 10.30 -4.48 6.01
C PHE A 17 9.98 -3.47 4.92
N ASP A 18 9.63 -3.96 3.75
CA ASP A 18 9.29 -3.12 2.61
C ASP A 18 7.77 -3.16 2.36
N LEU A 19 7.22 -2.04 1.90
CA LEU A 19 5.87 -1.92 1.36
C LEU A 19 5.95 -1.21 0.00
N TYR A 20 5.03 -1.53 -0.91
CA TYR A 20 4.81 -0.69 -2.08
C TYR A 20 4.05 0.58 -1.67
N ASP A 21 4.51 1.73 -2.17
CA ASP A 21 3.64 2.89 -2.33
C ASP A 21 2.67 2.60 -3.48
N LEU A 22 1.42 3.03 -3.34
CA LEU A 22 0.37 2.80 -4.34
C LEU A 22 -0.01 4.11 -5.02
N ARG A 23 -0.36 4.00 -6.30
CA ARG A 23 -1.13 5.01 -7.03
C ARG A 23 -2.45 4.38 -7.43
N VAL A 24 -3.55 5.05 -7.11
CA VAL A 24 -4.90 4.61 -7.49
C VAL A 24 -5.45 5.62 -8.48
N GLU A 25 -5.78 5.15 -9.68
CA GLU A 25 -6.27 5.98 -10.77
C GLU A 25 -7.71 5.64 -11.15
N VAL A 26 -8.47 6.65 -11.54
CA VAL A 26 -9.81 6.46 -12.10
C VAL A 26 -9.70 5.98 -13.55
N VAL A 27 -10.44 4.91 -13.85
CA VAL A 27 -10.66 4.39 -15.20
C VAL A 27 -12.10 4.67 -15.60
N CYS A 28 -12.29 5.40 -16.68
CA CYS A 28 -13.60 5.72 -17.24
C CYS A 28 -13.74 5.08 -18.63
N PRO A 29 -14.78 4.26 -18.87
CA PRO A 29 -15.06 3.77 -20.22
C PRO A 29 -15.34 4.93 -21.18
N PRO A 30 -14.79 4.90 -22.42
CA PRO A 30 -15.00 5.97 -23.39
C PRO A 30 -16.48 6.22 -23.68
N GLY A 31 -16.90 7.49 -23.64
CA GLY A 31 -18.28 7.89 -23.92
C GLY A 31 -19.30 7.56 -22.83
N ALA A 32 -18.90 6.94 -21.71
CA ALA A 32 -19.80 6.61 -20.63
C ALA A 32 -20.05 7.79 -19.68
N ARG A 33 -21.29 7.93 -19.21
CA ARG A 33 -21.63 8.88 -18.15
C ARG A 33 -21.16 8.34 -16.80
N ILE A 34 -20.36 9.11 -16.08
CA ILE A 34 -19.90 8.79 -14.73
C ILE A 34 -20.79 9.48 -13.70
N LEU A 35 -21.27 8.75 -12.70
CA LEU A 35 -22.24 9.21 -11.70
C LEU A 35 -21.61 9.54 -10.35
N CYS A 36 -20.47 8.92 -10.04
CA CYS A 36 -19.78 9.08 -8.76
C CYS A 36 -18.92 10.35 -8.65
N GLY A 37 -18.98 11.24 -9.64
CA GLY A 37 -18.17 12.47 -9.72
C GLY A 37 -16.72 12.26 -10.14
N ALA A 38 -16.30 11.01 -10.38
CA ALA A 38 -14.96 10.71 -10.85
C ALA A 38 -14.72 11.15 -12.29
N SER A 39 -13.51 11.62 -12.58
CA SER A 39 -13.07 12.07 -13.89
C SER A 39 -11.84 11.29 -14.34
N LEU A 40 -11.68 11.12 -15.66
CA LEU A 40 -10.46 10.53 -16.20
C LEU A 40 -9.25 11.40 -15.81
N GLY A 41 -8.22 10.78 -15.26
CA GLY A 41 -7.04 11.48 -14.76
C GLY A 41 -7.05 11.75 -13.26
N ASP A 42 -8.21 11.62 -12.58
CA ASP A 42 -8.25 11.68 -11.12
C ASP A 42 -7.45 10.53 -10.52
N TYR A 43 -6.66 10.84 -9.49
CA TYR A 43 -5.91 9.83 -8.76
C TYR A 43 -5.66 10.22 -7.31
N PHE A 44 -5.29 9.24 -6.49
CA PHE A 44 -4.63 9.49 -5.21
C PHE A 44 -3.40 8.60 -5.09
N THR A 45 -2.48 8.97 -4.21
CA THR A 45 -1.33 8.12 -3.86
C THR A 45 -1.41 7.71 -2.40
N LEU A 46 -1.07 6.46 -2.12
CA LEU A 46 -0.84 5.96 -0.78
C LEU A 46 0.67 5.79 -0.59
N GLN A 47 1.28 6.69 0.18
CA GLN A 47 2.72 6.70 0.43
C GLN A 47 2.95 6.23 1.87
N GLY A 48 3.46 5.01 2.03
CA GLY A 48 3.37 4.32 3.31
C GLY A 48 1.92 4.20 3.77
N GLU A 49 1.60 4.75 4.93
CA GLU A 49 0.23 4.78 5.48
C GLU A 49 -0.56 6.05 5.15
N MET A 50 0.05 6.99 4.41
CA MET A 50 -0.52 8.32 4.19
C MET A 50 -1.13 8.46 2.80
N LEU A 51 -2.42 8.80 2.74
CA LEU A 51 -3.14 9.08 1.51
C LEU A 51 -2.97 10.56 1.12
N TYR A 52 -2.61 10.81 -0.14
CA TYR A 52 -2.46 12.14 -0.71
C TYR A 52 -3.31 12.31 -1.97
N LEU A 53 -3.95 13.48 -2.06
CA LEU A 53 -4.66 13.95 -3.26
C LEU A 53 -3.86 15.07 -3.92
N PRO A 54 -3.93 15.20 -5.26
CA PRO A 54 -3.44 16.39 -5.95
C PRO A 54 -4.16 17.66 -5.45
N PRO A 55 -3.49 18.82 -5.45
CA PRO A 55 -4.09 20.08 -5.02
C PRO A 55 -5.40 20.37 -5.77
N GLY A 56 -6.47 20.65 -5.02
CA GLY A 56 -7.78 20.99 -5.57
C GLY A 56 -8.58 19.80 -6.11
N GLN A 57 -8.07 18.58 -6.05
CA GLN A 57 -8.80 17.39 -6.49
C GLN A 57 -9.67 16.83 -5.37
N GLY A 58 -10.96 16.71 -5.62
CA GLY A 58 -11.86 15.90 -4.81
C GLY A 58 -11.74 14.43 -5.17
N PHE A 59 -12.14 13.55 -4.26
CA PHE A 59 -12.33 12.13 -4.59
C PHE A 59 -13.56 11.63 -3.84
N SER A 60 -14.38 10.82 -4.51
CA SER A 60 -15.59 10.27 -3.86
C SER A 60 -15.21 9.42 -2.66
N ILE A 61 -15.71 9.79 -1.48
CA ILE A 61 -15.47 9.03 -0.25
C ILE A 61 -16.05 7.61 -0.34
N TYR A 62 -17.12 7.42 -1.11
CA TYR A 62 -17.69 6.10 -1.37
C TYR A 62 -16.75 5.24 -2.22
N SER A 63 -16.15 5.83 -3.26
CA SER A 63 -15.14 5.16 -4.08
C SER A 63 -13.89 4.79 -3.26
N ILE A 64 -13.45 5.67 -2.34
CA ILE A 64 -12.38 5.34 -1.38
C ILE A 64 -12.82 4.19 -0.46
N GLY A 65 -14.04 4.26 0.09
CA GLY A 65 -14.57 3.22 0.98
C GLY A 65 -14.62 1.84 0.31
N ALA A 66 -14.93 1.77 -0.98
CA ALA A 66 -14.94 0.52 -1.74
C ALA A 66 -13.55 -0.11 -1.89
N ILE A 67 -12.50 0.69 -2.04
CA ILE A 67 -11.13 0.20 -2.29
C ILE A 67 -10.28 0.08 -1.03
N LEU A 68 -10.60 0.82 0.03
CA LEU A 68 -9.83 0.87 1.27
C LEU A 68 -9.48 -0.52 1.86
N PRO A 69 -10.39 -1.52 1.87
CA PRO A 69 -10.07 -2.84 2.41
C PRO A 69 -8.96 -3.59 1.65
N LEU A 70 -8.68 -3.21 0.40
CA LEU A 70 -7.72 -3.88 -0.47
C LEU A 70 -6.32 -3.25 -0.42
N LEU A 71 -6.21 -1.99 0.03
CA LEU A 71 -4.97 -1.22 -0.09
C LEU A 71 -3.82 -1.85 0.73
N ALA A 72 -4.07 -2.22 1.98
CA ALA A 72 -3.04 -2.81 2.85
C ALA A 72 -2.47 -4.11 2.26
N ALA A 73 -3.32 -4.98 1.69
CA ALA A 73 -2.87 -6.19 1.03
C ALA A 73 -2.09 -5.86 -0.27
N LYS A 74 -2.55 -4.87 -1.04
CA LYS A 74 -1.88 -4.41 -2.25
C LYS A 74 -0.49 -3.82 -2.00
N GLN A 75 -0.23 -3.25 -0.83
CA GLN A 75 1.10 -2.77 -0.44
C GLN A 75 2.09 -3.90 -0.13
N ARG A 76 1.59 -5.09 0.25
CA ARG A 76 2.44 -6.21 0.66
C ARG A 76 3.01 -6.94 -0.56
N MET A 77 4.12 -7.61 -0.31
CA MET A 77 4.69 -8.59 -1.23
C MET A 77 3.79 -9.82 -1.20
N THR A 78 3.16 -10.10 -2.32
CA THR A 78 2.19 -11.20 -2.49
C THR A 78 2.70 -12.18 -3.54
N THR A 79 2.27 -13.44 -3.49
CA THR A 79 2.67 -14.46 -4.47
C THR A 79 2.10 -14.14 -5.85
N PRO A 80 2.88 -14.25 -6.96
CA PRO A 80 2.38 -13.97 -8.30
C PRO A 80 1.15 -14.79 -8.72
N ALA A 81 0.90 -15.93 -8.08
CA ALA A 81 -0.24 -16.81 -8.37
C ALA A 81 -1.54 -16.43 -7.63
N ASP A 82 -1.51 -15.44 -6.73
CA ASP A 82 -2.69 -14.93 -6.04
C ASP A 82 -3.37 -13.84 -6.88
N TRP A 83 -4.70 -13.88 -6.97
CA TRP A 83 -5.50 -12.82 -7.61
C TRP A 83 -5.20 -11.45 -6.98
N MET A 84 -4.82 -11.43 -5.69
CA MET A 84 -4.41 -10.22 -5.01
C MET A 84 -3.18 -9.56 -5.67
N SER A 85 -2.32 -10.34 -6.34
CA SER A 85 -1.16 -9.82 -7.07
C SER A 85 -1.52 -9.31 -8.46
N THR A 86 -2.41 -10.00 -9.17
CA THR A 86 -2.69 -9.77 -10.59
C THR A 86 -3.81 -8.76 -10.84
N ASP A 87 -4.89 -8.84 -10.06
CA ASP A 87 -6.13 -8.12 -10.37
C ASP A 87 -6.07 -6.70 -9.80
N ALA A 88 -5.95 -5.71 -10.68
CA ALA A 88 -5.68 -4.33 -10.27
C ALA A 88 -6.91 -3.41 -10.27
N GLU A 89 -8.03 -3.84 -10.86
CA GLU A 89 -9.21 -2.98 -11.03
C GLU A 89 -10.34 -3.31 -10.04
N VAL A 90 -10.90 -2.27 -9.45
CA VAL A 90 -12.02 -2.35 -8.50
C VAL A 90 -13.18 -1.54 -9.04
N ALA A 91 -14.38 -2.12 -9.08
CA ALA A 91 -15.57 -1.44 -9.60
C ALA A 91 -16.01 -0.28 -8.69
N CYS A 92 -16.69 0.71 -9.28
CA CYS A 92 -17.42 1.70 -8.49
C CYS A 92 -18.44 1.02 -7.58
N PRO A 93 -18.63 1.49 -6.33
CA PRO A 93 -19.66 0.94 -5.45
C PRO A 93 -21.10 1.22 -5.93
N ASP A 94 -21.31 2.23 -6.77
CA ASP A 94 -22.59 2.42 -7.47
C ASP A 94 -22.65 1.46 -8.68
N PRO A 95 -23.56 0.48 -8.70
CA PRO A 95 -23.64 -0.51 -9.77
C PRO A 95 -23.99 0.09 -11.14
N ASN A 96 -24.54 1.31 -11.18
CA ASN A 96 -24.88 2.00 -12.42
C ASN A 96 -23.77 2.96 -12.89
N CYS A 97 -22.70 3.11 -12.11
CA CYS A 97 -21.55 3.92 -12.48
C CYS A 97 -20.45 3.03 -13.08
N PRO A 98 -20.14 3.16 -14.37
CA PRO A 98 -19.25 2.22 -15.05
C PRO A 98 -17.75 2.52 -14.82
N SER A 99 -17.42 3.50 -13.97
CA SER A 99 -16.04 3.80 -13.58
C SER A 99 -15.42 2.67 -12.78
N ARG A 100 -14.09 2.54 -12.86
CA ARG A 100 -13.29 1.64 -12.03
C ARG A 100 -12.13 2.39 -11.41
N LEU A 101 -11.51 1.78 -10.41
CA LEU A 101 -10.27 2.25 -9.80
C LEU A 101 -9.17 1.23 -10.10
N ARG A 102 -8.06 1.68 -10.71
CA ARG A 102 -6.89 0.84 -10.95
C ARG A 102 -5.84 1.11 -9.89
N ILE A 103 -5.42 0.06 -9.18
CA ILE A 103 -4.34 0.10 -8.18
C ILE A 103 -3.02 -0.24 -8.86
N ILE A 104 -2.03 0.64 -8.73
CA ILE A 104 -0.70 0.49 -9.31
C ILE A 104 0.31 0.49 -8.17
N ARG A 105 1.10 -0.59 -8.07
CA ARG A 105 2.30 -0.62 -7.22
C ARG A 105 3.37 0.25 -7.86
N THR A 106 3.95 1.15 -7.08
CA THR A 106 4.97 2.10 -7.57
C THR A 106 6.33 1.76 -6.96
N GLY A 107 6.90 2.66 -6.16
CA GLY A 107 8.17 2.45 -5.47
C GLY A 107 8.04 1.53 -4.25
N LEU A 108 9.14 0.89 -3.88
CA LEU A 108 9.28 0.25 -2.58
C LEU A 108 9.72 1.29 -1.54
N ARG A 109 9.07 1.26 -0.39
CA ARG A 109 9.40 2.04 0.79
C ARG A 109 9.81 1.10 1.90
N ARG A 110 11.00 1.32 2.45
CA ARG A 110 11.52 0.57 3.60
C ARG A 110 11.09 1.23 4.90
N PHE A 111 10.63 0.41 5.82
CA PHE A 111 10.25 0.77 7.20
C PHE A 111 11.14 0.02 8.18
N ARG A 112 11.33 0.59 9.38
CA ARG A 112 11.83 -0.17 10.53
C ARG A 112 10.68 -0.52 11.47
N HIS A 113 10.71 -1.71 12.04
CA HIS A 113 9.72 -2.16 13.03
C HIS A 113 9.51 -1.14 14.15
N SER A 114 10.60 -0.67 14.77
CA SER A 114 10.58 0.30 15.87
C SER A 114 10.02 1.68 15.50
N GLU A 115 9.97 2.04 14.22
CA GLU A 115 9.38 3.30 13.74
C GLU A 115 7.87 3.18 13.54
N THR A 116 7.34 1.95 13.47
CA THR A 116 5.93 1.68 13.14
C THR A 116 5.13 1.06 14.29
N THR A 117 5.81 0.61 15.34
CA THR A 117 5.15 0.06 16.54
C THR A 117 6.07 0.10 17.76
N VAL A 118 5.44 0.23 18.94
CA VAL A 118 6.12 0.13 20.24
C VAL A 118 6.22 -1.31 20.75
N VAL A 119 5.51 -2.25 20.11
CA VAL A 119 5.54 -3.66 20.49
C VAL A 119 6.91 -4.23 20.08
N PRO A 120 7.70 -4.82 20.99
CA PRO A 120 9.01 -5.36 20.63
C PRO A 120 8.88 -6.59 19.71
N MET A 121 9.86 -6.81 18.84
CA MET A 121 9.96 -8.07 18.11
C MET A 121 10.22 -9.19 19.11
N THR A 122 9.31 -10.17 19.21
CA THR A 122 9.61 -11.40 19.95
C THR A 122 10.76 -12.11 19.25
N THR A 123 11.91 -12.24 19.91
CA THR A 123 12.90 -13.24 19.54
C THR A 123 12.16 -14.57 19.65
N GLN A 124 11.87 -15.24 18.53
CA GLN A 124 11.25 -16.56 18.61
C GLN A 124 12.21 -17.45 19.40
N GLY A 125 11.84 -17.75 20.65
CA GLY A 125 12.43 -18.84 21.40
C GLY A 125 12.13 -20.11 20.62
N THR A 126 13.13 -20.98 20.52
CA THR A 126 13.01 -22.35 20.02
C THR A 126 11.94 -23.09 20.82
N GLY A 127 10.68 -22.94 20.42
CA GLY A 127 9.55 -23.68 20.96
C GLY A 127 9.34 -24.92 20.13
N THR A 128 10.00 -26.01 20.52
CA THR A 128 9.56 -27.37 20.18
C THR A 128 8.13 -27.54 20.64
N SER A 129 7.23 -27.83 19.71
CA SER A 129 6.04 -28.65 19.92
C SER A 129 5.85 -29.57 18.73
#